data_AF-A0A7K0A015-F1
#
_entry.id   AF-A0A7K0A015-F1
#
_cell.length_a   1.000
_cell.length_b   1.000
_cell.length_c   1.000
_cell.angle_alpha   90.00
_cell.angle_beta   90.00
_cell.angle_gamma   90.00
#
_symmetry.space_group_name_H-M   'P 1'
#
loop_
_entity.id
_entity.type
_entity.pdbx_description
1 polymer ?
#
loop_
_entity_poly.entity_id
_entity_poly.type
_entity_poly.pdbx_seq_one_letter_code
_entity_poly.pdbx_strand_id
1 'polypeptide(L)'
;MSESARGGSSRTRPGFGNALAPENLLTAGILVFAALGAYAVAGSIADLAIAVACRLGGFLMRRAGYPVAPMVLGVVVVGPLMEMQFRRALAFSEGDPTPFITRPISLAILLLAVFFLVGPVLVRRRQARTREPGTVSAG
;
A
#
# COMPACT_ATOMS: atom_id res chain seq x y z
N MET A 1 23.64 62.98 -2.72
CA MET A 1 22.48 63.38 -1.89
C MET A 1 21.23 63.09 -2.72
N SER A 2 20.23 62.33 -2.32
CA SER A 2 19.85 61.80 -1.00
C SER A 2 18.64 60.90 -1.22
N GLU A 3 18.81 59.58 -1.36
CA GLU A 3 17.67 58.65 -1.27
C GLU A 3 18.11 57.26 -0.77
N SER A 4 19.10 57.28 0.14
CA SER A 4 19.28 56.25 1.15
C SER A 4 18.35 56.59 2.32
N ALA A 5 17.12 56.09 2.32
CA ALA A 5 16.31 55.91 3.55
C ALA A 5 14.88 55.43 3.24
N ARG A 6 14.69 54.15 2.89
CA ARG A 6 13.48 53.40 3.28
C ARG A 6 13.84 51.95 3.61
N GLY A 7 14.56 51.80 4.72
CA GLY A 7 14.38 50.61 5.55
C GLY A 7 12.95 50.60 6.08
N GLY A 8 12.32 49.43 6.08
CA GLY A 8 10.93 49.35 6.52
C GLY A 8 10.34 47.96 6.45
N SER A 9 10.77 47.11 7.39
CA SER A 9 9.83 46.19 8.06
C SER A 9 9.17 45.15 7.14
N SER A 10 9.94 44.18 6.66
CA SER A 10 9.42 42.86 6.31
C SER A 10 9.00 42.14 7.60
N ARG A 11 7.81 42.51 8.10
CA ARG A 11 7.12 41.81 9.19
C ARG A 11 6.85 40.38 8.75
N THR A 12 7.74 39.48 9.13
CA THR A 12 7.47 38.05 9.24
C THR A 12 6.38 37.85 10.30
N ARG A 13 5.13 38.04 9.91
CA ARG A 13 3.99 37.65 10.73
C ARG A 13 3.93 36.12 10.73
N PRO A 14 4.03 35.45 11.90
CA PRO A 14 3.86 34.01 11.95
C PRO A 14 2.42 33.65 11.54
N GLY A 15 2.31 32.73 10.57
CA GLY A 15 1.09 32.36 9.87
C GLY A 15 0.14 31.49 10.69
N PHE A 16 -0.70 32.12 11.52
CA PHE A 16 -1.84 31.48 12.18
C PHE A 16 -3.19 31.92 11.59
N GLY A 17 -3.22 32.87 10.66
CA GLY A 17 -4.45 33.48 10.11
C GLY A 17 -5.23 32.60 9.14
N ASN A 18 -4.60 31.55 8.61
CA ASN A 18 -5.16 30.60 7.64
C ASN A 18 -5.71 29.32 8.30
N ALA A 19 -5.56 29.14 9.62
CA ALA A 19 -6.12 27.99 10.34
C ALA A 19 -7.67 28.00 10.41
N LEU A 20 -8.30 29.18 10.30
CA LEU A 20 -9.76 29.35 10.29
C LEU A 20 -10.36 29.42 8.88
N ALA A 21 -9.55 29.20 7.83
CA ALA A 21 -10.09 29.09 6.48
C ALA A 21 -11.02 27.84 6.40
N PRO A 22 -12.21 27.94 5.79
CA PRO A 22 -13.22 26.87 5.80
C PRO A 22 -12.69 25.54 5.24
N GLU A 23 -11.74 25.60 4.33
CA GLU A 23 -11.00 24.48 3.74
C GLU A 23 -10.26 23.59 4.76
N ASN A 24 -9.72 24.17 5.84
CA ASN A 24 -9.05 23.39 6.89
C ASN A 24 -10.06 22.69 7.81
N LEU A 25 -11.19 23.35 8.09
CA LEU A 25 -12.30 22.74 8.85
C LEU A 25 -12.94 21.57 8.10
N LEU A 26 -13.12 21.70 6.78
CA LEU A 26 -13.63 20.63 5.93
C LEU A 26 -12.70 19.41 5.94
N THR A 27 -11.39 19.63 5.84
CA THR A 27 -10.40 18.56 5.89
C THR A 27 -10.40 17.84 7.23
N ALA A 28 -10.43 18.59 8.34
CA ALA A 28 -10.54 18.01 9.68
C ALA A 28 -11.86 17.24 9.87
N GLY A 29 -12.97 17.79 9.40
CA GLY A 29 -14.28 17.14 9.43
C GLY A 29 -14.29 15.82 8.68
N ILE A 30 -13.82 15.81 7.43
CA ILE A 30 -13.70 14.57 6.63
C ILE A 30 -12.82 13.55 7.34
N LEU A 31 -11.71 13.98 7.97
CA LEU A 31 -10.82 13.09 8.72
C LEU A 31 -11.54 12.43 9.92
N VAL A 32 -12.30 13.22 10.68
CA VAL A 32 -13.08 12.74 11.83
C VAL A 32 -14.18 11.80 11.37
N PHE A 33 -14.94 12.15 10.34
CA PHE A 33 -15.98 11.27 9.78
C PHE A 33 -15.40 9.99 9.18
N ALA A 34 -14.25 10.04 8.52
CA ALA A 34 -13.57 8.86 8.01
C ALA A 34 -13.09 7.93 9.14
N ALA A 35 -12.62 8.49 10.26
CA ALA A 35 -12.26 7.72 11.44
C ALA A 35 -13.49 7.10 12.12
N LEU A 36 -14.58 7.86 12.23
CA LEU A 36 -15.84 7.41 12.81
C LEU A 36 -16.51 6.31 11.95
N GLY A 37 -16.50 6.46 10.62
CA GLY A 37 -17.00 5.45 9.69
C GLY A 37 -16.18 4.16 9.73
N ALA A 38 -14.85 4.26 9.84
CA ALA A 38 -14.00 3.09 10.02
C ALA A 38 -14.31 2.36 11.35
N TYR A 39 -14.60 3.09 12.43
CA TYR A 39 -15.04 2.52 13.70
C TYR A 39 -16.41 1.82 13.59
N ALA A 40 -17.36 2.42 12.89
CA ALA A 40 -18.70 1.87 12.72
C ALA A 40 -18.74 0.55 11.93
N VAL A 41 -17.84 0.38 10.95
CA VAL A 41 -17.78 -0.84 10.10
C VAL A 41 -17.13 -2.02 10.82
N ALA A 42 -16.15 -1.76 11.68
CA ALA A 42 -15.35 -2.81 12.30
C ALA A 42 -16.13 -3.61 13.35
N GLY A 43 -17.08 -3.01 14.07
CA GLY A 43 -17.89 -3.70 15.10
C GLY A 43 -17.10 -4.27 16.31
N SER A 44 -15.77 -4.27 16.26
CA SER A 44 -14.83 -4.83 17.22
C SER A 44 -13.53 -4.02 17.22
N ILE A 45 -12.90 -3.89 18.40
CA ILE A 45 -11.61 -3.19 18.59
C ILE A 45 -10.48 -3.92 17.83
N ALA A 46 -10.57 -5.24 17.68
CA ALA A 46 -9.58 -6.04 16.94
C ALA A 46 -9.59 -5.70 15.44
N ASP A 47 -10.78 -5.60 14.84
CA ASP A 47 -10.93 -5.26 13.42
C ASP A 47 -10.53 -3.81 13.15
N LEU A 48 -10.76 -2.91 14.10
CA LEU A 48 -10.25 -1.53 14.06
C LEU A 48 -8.72 -1.50 14.10
N ALA A 49 -8.10 -2.28 14.98
CA ALA A 49 -6.64 -2.36 15.09
C ALA A 49 -6.01 -2.87 13.79
N ILE A 50 -6.60 -3.89 13.16
CA ILE A 50 -6.17 -4.41 11.85
C ILE A 50 -6.37 -3.37 10.74
N ALA A 51 -7.50 -2.65 10.72
CA ALA A 51 -7.76 -1.60 9.74
C ALA A 51 -6.75 -0.44 9.86
N VAL A 52 -6.42 -0.02 11.09
CA VAL A 52 -5.39 1.01 11.37
C VAL A 52 -3.99 0.51 10.97
N ALA A 53 -3.65 -0.75 11.30
CA ALA A 53 -2.39 -1.35 10.88
C ALA A 53 -2.27 -1.42 9.34
N CYS A 54 -3.34 -1.79 8.63
CA CYS A 54 -3.38 -1.76 7.17
C CYS A 54 -3.22 -0.35 6.61
N ARG A 55 -3.85 0.67 7.24
CA ARG A 55 -3.70 2.07 6.84
C ARG A 55 -2.25 2.54 6.95
N LEU A 56 -1.59 2.20 8.06
CA LEU A 56 -0.19 2.53 8.30
C LEU A 56 0.74 1.77 7.35
N GLY A 57 0.48 0.48 7.11
CA GLY A 57 1.19 -0.33 6.12
C GLY A 57 1.09 0.26 4.72
N GLY A 58 -0.11 0.62 4.28
CA GLY A 58 -0.33 1.28 2.99
C GLY A 58 0.39 2.62 2.87
N PHE A 59 0.48 3.41 3.96
CA PHE A 59 1.26 4.65 3.99
C PHE A 59 2.77 4.38 3.83
N LEU A 60 3.30 3.37 4.53
CA LEU A 60 4.70 2.96 4.42
C LEU A 60 5.06 2.52 3.00
N MET A 61 4.15 1.79 2.34
CA MET A 61 4.33 1.32 0.96
C MET A 61 4.35 2.47 -0.05
N ARG A 62 3.55 3.53 0.15
CA ARG A 62 3.64 4.75 -0.67
C ARG A 62 5.02 5.39 -0.54
N ARG A 63 5.55 5.45 0.69
CA ARG A 63 6.88 6.00 0.96
C ARG A 63 8.00 5.16 0.35
N ALA A 64 7.79 3.84 0.24
CA ALA A 64 8.73 2.91 -0.38
C ALA A 64 8.61 2.82 -1.92
N GLY A 65 7.74 3.62 -2.56
CA GLY A 65 7.62 3.68 -4.02
C GLY A 65 6.95 2.45 -4.66
N TYR A 66 6.32 1.59 -3.85
CA TYR A 66 5.56 0.45 -4.38
C TYR A 66 4.14 0.90 -4.77
N PRO A 67 3.59 0.40 -5.90
CA PRO A 67 2.23 0.70 -6.29
C PRO A 67 1.27 0.13 -5.23
N VAL A 68 0.67 1.02 -4.44
CA VAL A 68 -0.15 0.63 -3.27
C VAL A 68 -1.47 -0.01 -3.66
N ALA A 69 -2.06 0.42 -4.78
CA ALA A 69 -3.32 -0.12 -5.29
C ALA A 69 -3.30 -1.66 -5.47
N PRO A 70 -2.38 -2.27 -6.25
CA PRO A 70 -2.36 -3.72 -6.44
C PRO A 70 -2.01 -4.49 -5.17
N MET A 71 -1.13 -3.96 -4.32
CA MET A 71 -0.74 -4.62 -3.08
C MET A 71 -1.89 -4.68 -2.06
N VAL A 72 -2.63 -3.59 -1.88
CA VAL A 72 -3.77 -3.55 -0.97
C VAL A 72 -4.88 -4.50 -1.46
N LEU A 73 -5.17 -4.50 -2.77
CA LEU A 73 -6.14 -5.41 -3.36
C LEU A 73 -5.74 -6.88 -3.16
N GLY A 74 -4.47 -7.23 -3.39
CA GLY A 74 -3.97 -8.60 -3.21
C GLY A 74 -3.97 -9.07 -1.75
N VAL A 75 -3.61 -8.20 -0.80
CA VAL A 75 -3.51 -8.63 0.61
C VAL A 75 -4.87 -8.61 1.30
N VAL A 76 -5.67 -7.56 1.11
CA VAL A 76 -6.90 -7.35 1.89
C VAL A 76 -8.09 -8.10 1.31
N VAL A 77 -8.25 -8.08 -0.03
CA VAL A 77 -9.42 -8.69 -0.67
C VAL A 77 -9.15 -10.16 -0.94
N VAL A 78 -8.00 -10.46 -1.54
CA VAL A 78 -7.66 -11.82 -1.96
C VAL A 78 -7.20 -12.68 -0.78
N GLY A 79 -6.60 -12.11 0.26
CA GLY A 79 -6.18 -12.83 1.47
C GLY A 79 -7.27 -13.71 2.12
N PRO A 80 -8.38 -13.13 2.62
CA PRO A 80 -9.44 -13.92 3.26
C PRO A 80 -10.14 -14.88 2.28
N LEU A 81 -10.26 -14.49 1.00
CA LEU A 81 -10.82 -15.35 -0.04
C LEU A 81 -9.93 -16.58 -0.30
N MET A 82 -8.62 -16.39 -0.38
CA MET A 82 -7.65 -17.48 -0.55
C MET A 82 -7.72 -18.47 0.59
N GLU A 83 -7.70 -17.97 1.83
CA GLU A 83 -7.79 -18.82 3.01
C GLU A 83 -9.12 -19.60 3.04
N MET A 84 -10.23 -18.95 2.68
CA MET A 84 -11.53 -19.60 2.60
C MET A 84 -11.56 -20.70 1.52
N GLN A 85 -11.04 -20.44 0.32
CA GLN A 85 -10.99 -21.45 -0.74
C GLN A 85 -10.01 -22.58 -0.42
N PHE A 86 -8.89 -22.28 0.25
CA PHE A 86 -7.92 -23.27 0.70
C PHE A 86 -8.54 -24.21 1.74
N ARG A 87 -9.19 -23.66 2.77
CA ARG A 87 -9.93 -24.46 3.76
C ARG A 87 -11.05 -25.28 3.13
N ARG A 88 -11.78 -24.70 2.18
CA ARG A 88 -12.83 -25.39 1.43
C ARG A 88 -12.25 -26.56 0.61
N ALA A 89 -11.14 -26.35 -0.09
CA ALA A 89 -10.47 -27.39 -0.86
C ALA A 89 -9.97 -28.54 0.03
N LEU A 90 -9.41 -28.22 1.20
CA LEU A 90 -8.99 -29.22 2.20
C LEU A 90 -10.17 -30.00 2.78
N ALA A 91 -11.28 -29.32 3.07
CA ALA A 91 -12.50 -29.97 3.55
C ALA A 91 -13.12 -30.91 2.51
N PHE A 92 -13.09 -30.54 1.22
CA PHE A 92 -13.51 -31.42 0.13
C PHE A 92 -12.60 -32.63 -0.09
N SER A 93 -11.37 -32.55 0.39
CA SER A 93 -10.34 -33.57 0.21
C SER A 93 -10.20 -34.49 1.42
N GLU A 94 -11.09 -34.38 2.42
CA GLU A 94 -11.03 -35.13 3.68
C GLU A 94 -9.66 -35.01 4.40
N GLY A 95 -8.93 -33.91 4.18
CA GLY A 95 -7.60 -33.68 4.75
C GLY A 95 -6.43 -34.30 3.98
N ASP A 96 -6.67 -35.05 2.90
CA ASP A 96 -5.62 -35.64 2.09
C ASP A 96 -5.14 -34.64 1.00
N PRO A 97 -3.86 -34.25 0.93
CA PRO A 97 -3.36 -33.31 -0.09
C PRO A 97 -3.12 -33.95 -1.46
N THR A 98 -3.39 -35.25 -1.60
CA THR A 98 -3.17 -36.05 -2.82
C THR A 98 -3.90 -35.54 -4.08
N PRO A 99 -5.18 -35.06 -4.04
CA PRO A 99 -5.88 -34.60 -5.25
C PRO A 99 -5.36 -33.30 -5.85
N PHE A 100 -4.49 -32.56 -5.14
CA PHE A 100 -3.72 -31.48 -5.76
C PHE A 100 -2.74 -32.00 -6.83
N ILE A 101 -2.30 -33.26 -6.71
CA ILE A 101 -1.35 -33.91 -7.63
C ILE A 101 -2.07 -34.90 -8.55
N THR A 102 -3.07 -35.66 -8.06
CA THR A 102 -3.80 -36.63 -8.89
C THR A 102 -4.77 -35.99 -9.88
N ARG A 103 -5.23 -34.74 -9.66
CA ARG A 103 -6.03 -34.02 -10.66
C ARG A 103 -5.14 -33.19 -11.59
N PRO A 104 -5.03 -33.54 -12.89
CA PRO A 104 -4.13 -32.85 -13.83
C PRO A 104 -4.46 -31.36 -13.99
N ILE A 105 -5.73 -30.97 -13.82
CA ILE A 105 -6.17 -29.56 -13.85
C ILE A 105 -5.61 -28.78 -12.65
N SER A 106 -5.61 -29.38 -11.45
CA SER A 106 -5.10 -28.73 -10.23
C SER A 106 -3.59 -28.51 -10.34
N LEU A 107 -2.87 -29.53 -10.83
CA LEU A 107 -1.43 -29.46 -11.07
C LEU A 107 -1.07 -28.39 -12.11
N ALA A 108 -1.82 -28.29 -13.22
CA ALA A 108 -1.60 -27.28 -14.23
C ALA A 108 -1.78 -25.85 -13.69
N ILE A 109 -2.83 -25.62 -12.88
CA ILE A 109 -3.09 -24.32 -12.24
C ILE A 109 -2.00 -24.00 -11.20
N LEU A 110 -1.54 -24.99 -10.43
CA LEU A 110 -0.47 -24.82 -9.45
C LEU A 110 0.85 -24.43 -10.13
N LEU A 111 1.23 -25.13 -11.21
CA LEU A 111 2.42 -24.78 -11.98
C LEU A 111 2.32 -23.39 -12.60
N LEU A 112 1.15 -23.03 -13.14
CA LEU A 112 0.92 -21.70 -13.70
C LEU A 112 1.00 -20.61 -12.62
N ALA A 113 0.46 -20.84 -11.42
CA ALA A 113 0.58 -19.92 -10.30
C ALA A 113 2.04 -19.71 -9.87
N VAL A 114 2.83 -20.79 -9.78
CA VAL A 114 4.27 -20.72 -9.50
C VAL A 114 5.00 -19.95 -10.60
N PHE A 115 4.66 -20.18 -11.87
CA PHE A 115 5.24 -19.47 -13.00
C PHE A 115 4.98 -17.96 -12.92
N PHE A 116 3.74 -17.54 -12.65
CA PHE A 116 3.38 -16.13 -12.48
C PHE A 116 4.00 -15.48 -11.23
N LEU A 117 4.25 -16.25 -10.18
CA LEU A 117 4.90 -15.74 -8.97
C LEU A 117 6.41 -15.56 -9.17
N VAL A 118 7.08 -16.53 -9.80
CA VAL A 118 8.54 -16.59 -9.94
C VAL A 118 9.03 -15.83 -11.17
N GLY A 119 8.27 -15.85 -12.27
CA GLY A 119 8.58 -15.18 -13.53
C GLY A 119 8.98 -13.70 -13.38
N PRO A 120 8.11 -12.83 -12.82
CA PRO A 120 8.43 -11.41 -12.67
C PRO A 120 9.57 -11.17 -11.66
N VAL A 121 9.72 -12.01 -10.64
CA VAL A 121 10.83 -11.91 -9.66
C VAL A 121 12.17 -12.20 -10.32
N LEU A 122 12.26 -13.24 -11.17
CA LEU A 122 13.47 -13.56 -11.91
C LEU A 122 13.82 -12.49 -12.95
N VAL A 123 12.83 -11.99 -13.69
CA VAL A 123 13.03 -10.93 -14.69
C VAL A 123 13.52 -9.64 -14.03
N ARG A 124 12.92 -9.25 -12.90
CA ARG A 124 13.31 -8.05 -12.15
C ARG A 124 14.70 -8.18 -11.52
N ARG A 125 15.08 -9.37 -11.04
CA ARG A 125 16.45 -9.67 -10.56
C ARG A 125 17.49 -9.66 -11.68
N ARG A 126 17.12 -10.11 -12.89
CA ARG A 126 17.99 -10.04 -14.08
C ARG A 126 18.21 -8.61 -14.56
N GLN A 127 17.16 -7.78 -14.56
CA GLN A 127 17.26 -6.36 -14.92
C GLN A 127 18.08 -5.54 -13.92
N ALA A 128 18.01 -5.86 -12.62
CA ALA A 128 18.81 -5.20 -11.59
C ALA A 128 20.32 -5.50 -11.69
N ARG A 129 20.73 -6.60 -12.33
CA ARG A 129 22.15 -6.96 -12.55
C ARG A 129 22.78 -6.32 -13.79
N THR A 130 21.99 -5.69 -14.68
CA THR A 130 22.53 -5.13 -15.94
C THR A 130 22.78 -3.62 -15.87
N ARG A 131 22.45 -2.96 -14.74
CA ARG A 131 22.88 -1.58 -14.49
C ARG A 131 24.26 -1.59 -13.85
N GLU A 132 25.29 -1.82 -14.64
CA GLU A 132 26.64 -1.44 -14.23
C GLU A 132 26.75 0.09 -14.19
N PRO A 133 27.21 0.68 -13.06
CA PRO A 133 27.61 2.08 -13.00
C PRO A 133 28.96 2.24 -13.72
N GLY A 134 28.92 2.26 -15.05
CA GLY A 134 30.06 2.57 -15.91
C GLY A 134 30.01 4.02 -16.42
N THR A 135 30.85 4.86 -15.82
CA THR A 135 31.60 5.97 -16.47
C THR A 135 30.82 7.05 -17.25
N VAL A 136 30.61 8.21 -16.62
CA VAL A 136 30.81 9.52 -17.28
C VAL A 136 31.58 10.45 -16.33
N SER A 137 32.89 10.17 -16.21
CA SER A 137 33.92 11.21 -16.11
C SER A 137 34.48 11.36 -17.52
N ALA A 138 34.14 12.46 -18.20
CA ALA A 138 34.86 13.08 -19.33
C ALA A 138 33.94 14.13 -19.98
N GLY A 139 34.32 15.41 -19.86
CA GLY A 139 33.66 16.56 -20.50
C GLY A 139 33.72 17.80 -19.64
#